data_AF-A0A444J513-F1
#
_entry.id   AF-A0A444J513-F1
#
_cell.length_a   1.000
_cell.length_b   1.000
_cell.length_c   1.000
_cell.angle_alpha   90.00
_cell.angle_beta   90.00
_cell.angle_gamma   90.00
#
_symmetry.space_group_name_H-M   'P 1'
#
loop_
_entity.id
_entity.type
_entity.pdbx_description
1 polymer ?
#
loop_
_entity_poly.entity_id
_entity_poly.type
_entity_poly.pdbx_seq_one_letter_code
_entity_poly.pdbx_strand_id
1 'polypeptide(L)'
;WLNSPMESQDQLLRRINKAAQNKEKGKPGTSSAADYWVLGAQARDKGSIHSDIWQGYASDLATSNLIAVYPRIGWWRERAHLGKWNKKTRYALVVSINTPEQETKVDIYTPVAEQIKIDLPVEINV
;
A
#
# COMPACT_ATOMS: atom_id res chain seq x y z
N TRP A 1 -3.53 1.83 -1.66
CA TRP A 1 -3.88 2.67 -0.49
C TRP A 1 -3.78 1.79 0.74
N LEU A 2 -3.43 2.33 1.91
CA LEU A 2 -3.32 1.59 3.17
C LEU A 2 -4.45 2.03 4.11
N ASN A 3 -4.88 1.16 5.03
CA ASN A 3 -5.69 1.58 6.16
C ASN A 3 -4.88 2.47 7.10
N SER A 4 -5.59 3.36 7.80
CA SER A 4 -5.02 4.09 8.92
C SER A 4 -4.78 3.15 10.11
N PRO A 5 -3.89 3.52 11.05
CA PRO A 5 -3.75 2.78 12.30
C PRO A 5 -5.11 2.61 12.96
N MET A 6 -5.43 1.37 13.35
CA MET A 6 -6.71 0.97 13.96
C MET A 6 -7.98 1.17 13.09
N GLU A 7 -7.85 1.56 11.81
CA GLU A 7 -9.00 1.64 10.89
C GLU A 7 -9.43 0.23 10.47
N SER A 8 -10.72 -0.06 10.65
CA SER A 8 -11.29 -1.34 10.26
C SER A 8 -11.42 -1.49 8.75
N GLN A 9 -11.53 -2.73 8.26
CA GLN A 9 -11.74 -3.01 6.85
C GLN A 9 -12.97 -2.29 6.27
N ASP A 10 -14.09 -2.27 7.01
CA ASP A 10 -15.31 -1.59 6.57
C ASP A 10 -15.13 -0.08 6.45
N GLN A 11 -14.39 0.52 7.39
CA GLN A 11 -14.05 1.95 7.34
C GLN A 11 -13.16 2.25 6.13
N LEU A 12 -12.14 1.42 5.89
CA LEU A 12 -11.26 1.51 4.72
C LEU A 12 -12.08 1.45 3.42
N LEU A 13 -12.97 0.46 3.29
CA LEU A 13 -13.81 0.29 2.09
C LEU A 13 -14.72 1.50 1.86
N ARG A 14 -15.38 1.99 2.91
CA ARG A 14 -16.20 3.21 2.83
C ARG A 14 -15.37 4.42 2.38
N ARG A 15 -14.16 4.57 2.91
CA ARG A 15 -13.23 5.65 2.55
C ARG A 15 -12.79 5.58 1.10
N ILE A 16 -12.44 4.40 0.59
CA ILE A 16 -12.06 4.19 -0.81
C ILE A 16 -13.25 4.46 -1.73
N ASN A 17 -14.42 3.94 -1.41
CA ASN A 17 -15.63 4.15 -2.22
C ASN A 17 -15.97 5.64 -2.30
N LYS A 18 -15.91 6.35 -1.18
CA LYS A 18 -16.08 7.81 -1.13
C LYS A 18 -15.03 8.54 -1.96
N ALA A 19 -13.76 8.12 -1.90
CA ALA A 19 -12.69 8.70 -2.71
C ALA A 19 -12.83 8.42 -4.21
N ALA A 20 -13.36 7.25 -4.59
CA ALA A 20 -13.64 6.90 -5.97
C ALA A 20 -14.76 7.76 -6.57
N GLN A 21 -15.81 8.04 -5.78
CA GLN A 21 -16.91 8.93 -6.20
C GLN A 21 -16.49 10.41 -6.27
N ASN A 22 -15.75 10.91 -5.27
CA ASN A 22 -15.43 12.34 -5.17
C ASN A 22 -14.34 12.83 -6.12
N LYS A 23 -13.72 11.95 -6.90
CA LYS A 23 -12.73 12.36 -7.90
C LYS A 23 -13.30 13.25 -9.02
N GLU A 24 -14.61 13.22 -9.25
CA GLU A 24 -15.28 14.16 -10.15
C GLU A 24 -15.51 15.55 -9.54
N LYS A 25 -15.36 15.73 -8.22
CA LYS A 25 -15.74 16.98 -7.50
C LYS A 25 -14.66 17.61 -6.61
N GLY A 26 -13.39 17.27 -6.83
CA GLY A 26 -12.29 17.84 -6.04
C GLY A 26 -11.96 17.00 -4.80
N LYS A 27 -10.65 16.78 -4.59
CA LYS A 27 -10.09 15.79 -3.67
C LYS A 27 -10.52 16.07 -2.21
N PRO A 28 -11.22 15.15 -1.52
CA PRO A 28 -11.28 15.20 -0.07
C PRO A 28 -9.94 14.65 0.46
N GLY A 29 -9.19 15.48 1.19
CA GLY A 29 -8.12 15.00 2.04
C GLY A 29 -8.74 14.16 3.14
N THR A 30 -8.58 12.84 3.08
CA THR A 30 -8.87 11.99 4.23
C THR A 30 -7.61 11.97 5.08
N SER A 31 -7.60 12.79 6.13
CA SER A 31 -6.43 13.03 6.97
C SER A 31 -5.89 11.79 7.67
N SER A 32 -6.69 10.73 7.82
CA SER A 32 -6.39 9.65 8.77
C SER A 32 -5.15 8.81 8.44
N ALA A 33 -4.61 8.86 7.22
CA ALA A 33 -3.31 8.24 6.90
C ALA A 33 -2.38 9.18 6.11
N ALA A 34 -2.82 10.40 5.82
CA ALA A 34 -2.10 11.30 4.93
C ALA A 34 -0.73 11.69 5.51
N ASP A 35 -0.67 11.84 6.83
CA ASP A 35 0.50 12.34 7.55
C ASP A 35 1.65 11.31 7.62
N TYR A 36 1.35 10.02 7.44
CA TYR A 36 2.36 8.97 7.40
C TYR A 36 3.02 8.82 6.01
N TRP A 37 2.43 9.40 4.95
CA TRP A 37 2.96 9.29 3.60
C TRP A 37 3.92 10.41 3.28
N VAL A 38 5.16 10.07 2.93
CA VAL A 38 6.23 11.05 2.68
C VAL A 38 5.97 11.86 1.39
N LEU A 39 5.51 11.22 0.30
CA LEU A 39 5.20 11.93 -0.95
C LEU A 39 3.76 12.45 -0.97
N GLY A 40 2.85 11.72 -0.34
CA GLY A 40 1.46 12.09 -0.20
C GLY A 40 0.67 12.10 -1.52
N ALA A 41 -0.62 12.44 -1.43
CA ALA A 41 -1.61 12.27 -2.49
C ALA A 41 -1.45 13.19 -3.72
N GLN A 42 -0.45 14.08 -3.75
CA GLN A 42 -0.17 14.96 -4.89
C GLN A 42 0.95 14.43 -5.79
N ALA A 43 1.92 13.70 -5.22
CA ALA A 43 3.12 13.25 -5.92
C ALA A 43 3.16 11.72 -6.13
N ARG A 44 2.52 10.92 -5.27
CA ARG A 44 2.60 9.45 -5.31
C ARG A 44 1.95 8.75 -6.52
N ASP A 45 1.06 9.43 -7.24
CA ASP A 45 0.16 8.81 -8.23
C ASP A 45 0.35 9.35 -9.66
N LYS A 46 1.60 9.64 -10.03
CA LYS A 46 1.98 10.16 -11.36
C LYS A 46 2.37 9.02 -12.31
N GLY A 47 1.62 8.91 -13.41
CA GLY A 47 1.91 7.95 -14.48
C GLY A 47 1.54 6.52 -14.12
N SER A 48 2.32 5.57 -14.62
CA SER A 48 2.08 4.12 -14.49
C SER A 48 2.66 3.51 -13.21
N ILE A 49 3.54 4.23 -12.51
CA ILE A 49 4.19 3.77 -11.27
C ILE A 49 3.60 4.58 -10.12
N HIS A 50 3.02 3.87 -9.15
CA HIS A 50 2.46 4.49 -7.95
C HIS A 50 3.33 4.05 -6.78
N SER A 51 4.16 4.97 -6.29
CA SER A 51 5.14 4.70 -5.24
C SER A 51 5.05 5.77 -4.17
N ASP A 52 5.17 5.35 -2.92
CA ASP A 52 5.15 6.23 -1.75
C ASP A 52 5.81 5.51 -0.58
N ILE A 53 6.29 6.27 0.38
CA ILE A 53 6.92 5.75 1.60
C ILE A 53 5.97 6.05 2.74
N TRP A 54 5.56 5.00 3.44
CA TRP A 54 4.87 5.15 4.72
C TRP A 54 5.94 5.16 5.82
N GLN A 55 5.93 6.18 6.67
CA GLN A 55 6.91 6.35 7.74
C GLN A 55 6.19 6.61 9.06
N GLY A 56 6.49 5.79 10.07
CA GLY A 56 5.86 5.86 11.39
C GLY A 56 6.38 4.75 12.31
N TYR A 57 5.76 4.62 13.48
CA TYR A 57 6.12 3.59 14.44
C TYR A 57 5.71 2.19 13.96
N ALA A 58 6.48 1.17 14.34
CA ALA A 58 6.19 -0.22 14.01
C ALA A 58 4.79 -0.67 14.51
N SER A 59 4.34 -0.16 15.67
CA SER A 59 3.00 -0.44 16.22
C SER A 59 1.88 0.08 15.33
N ASP A 60 2.05 1.26 14.75
CA ASP A 60 1.09 1.88 13.83
C ASP A 60 1.05 1.10 12.51
N LEU A 61 2.21 0.70 11.99
CA LEU A 61 2.31 -0.13 10.79
C LEU A 61 1.66 -1.50 10.99
N ALA A 62 1.84 -2.12 12.16
CA ALA A 62 1.27 -3.42 12.49
C ALA A 62 -0.27 -3.43 12.45
N THR A 63 -0.90 -2.30 12.81
CA THR A 63 -2.36 -2.14 12.69
C THR A 63 -2.81 -1.60 11.32
N SER A 64 -1.86 -1.15 10.50
CA SER A 64 -2.07 -0.66 9.12
C SER A 64 -1.75 -1.76 8.10
N ASN A 65 -2.35 -2.95 8.26
CA ASN A 65 -2.01 -4.17 7.52
C ASN A 65 -2.88 -4.45 6.28
N LEU A 66 -3.78 -3.54 5.89
CA LEU A 66 -4.68 -3.71 4.76
C LEU A 66 -4.27 -2.85 3.57
N ILE A 67 -3.88 -3.50 2.47
CA ILE A 67 -3.53 -2.84 1.21
C ILE A 67 -4.69 -2.96 0.21
N ALA A 68 -5.23 -1.81 -0.19
CA ALA A 68 -6.23 -1.73 -1.24
C ALA A 68 -5.60 -1.37 -2.60
N VAL A 69 -5.81 -2.25 -3.58
CA VAL A 69 -5.47 -2.07 -5.00
C VAL A 69 -6.77 -1.92 -5.78
N TYR A 70 -6.93 -0.80 -6.48
CA TYR A 70 -8.15 -0.51 -7.24
C TYR A 70 -7.83 0.30 -8.51
N PRO A 71 -8.64 0.15 -9.57
CA PRO A 71 -8.41 0.86 -10.81
C PRO A 71 -8.62 2.38 -10.64
N ARG A 72 -7.72 3.18 -11.20
CA ARG A 72 -7.85 4.64 -11.28
C ARG A 72 -8.28 5.04 -12.69
N ILE A 73 -9.16 6.03 -12.75
CA ILE A 73 -9.54 6.69 -13.99
C ILE A 73 -8.34 7.48 -14.52
N GLY A 74 -8.08 7.39 -15.81
CA GLY A 74 -7.02 8.14 -16.48
C GLY A 74 -7.00 7.92 -17.99
N TRP A 75 -5.96 8.45 -18.64
CA TRP A 75 -5.83 8.52 -20.11
C TRP A 75 -6.05 7.18 -20.83
N TRP A 76 -5.67 6.07 -20.20
CA TRP A 76 -5.83 4.72 -20.75
C TRP A 76 -7.30 4.34 -20.95
N ARG A 77 -8.17 4.76 -20.03
CA ARG A 77 -9.61 4.50 -20.08
C ARG A 77 -10.35 5.54 -20.92
N GLU A 78 -9.95 6.80 -20.82
CA GLU A 78 -10.69 7.94 -21.41
C GLU A 78 -10.49 8.08 -22.93
N ARG A 79 -9.41 7.53 -23.49
CA ARG A 79 -9.17 7.55 -24.93
C ARG A 79 -9.86 6.39 -25.63
N ALA A 80 -11.18 6.51 -25.79
CA ALA A 80 -12.03 5.49 -26.42
C ALA A 80 -11.52 5.06 -27.81
N HIS A 81 -11.00 6.00 -28.61
CA HIS A 81 -10.44 5.74 -29.94
C HIS A 81 -9.26 4.76 -29.95
N LEU A 82 -8.58 4.55 -28.81
CA LEU A 82 -7.47 3.58 -28.71
C LEU A 82 -7.96 2.15 -28.42
N GLY A 83 -9.24 1.96 -28.07
CA GLY A 83 -9.82 0.65 -27.77
C GLY A 83 -9.12 -0.08 -26.60
N LYS A 84 -8.51 0.67 -25.67
CA LYS A 84 -7.69 0.12 -24.57
C LYS A 84 -8.46 -0.16 -23.28
N TRP A 85 -9.68 0.39 -23.15
CA TRP A 85 -10.48 0.31 -21.92
C TRP A 85 -10.77 -1.15 -21.48
N ASN A 86 -10.85 -2.09 -22.41
CA ASN A 86 -11.11 -3.52 -22.13
C ASN A 86 -9.86 -4.41 -22.21
N LYS A 87 -8.65 -3.85 -22.16
CA LYS A 87 -7.42 -4.66 -22.24
C LYS A 87 -6.96 -5.11 -20.86
N LYS A 88 -6.57 -6.38 -20.77
CA LYS A 88 -5.85 -6.92 -19.61
C LYS A 88 -4.42 -6.37 -19.61
N THR A 89 -3.92 -6.02 -18.44
CA THR A 89 -2.53 -5.60 -18.22
C THR A 89 -1.96 -6.32 -17.02
N ARG A 90 -0.65 -6.60 -17.05
CA ARG A 90 0.07 -7.10 -15.88
C ARG A 90 0.30 -5.95 -14.91
N TYR A 91 0.24 -6.23 -13.62
CA TYR A 91 0.64 -5.32 -12.57
C TYR A 91 1.47 -6.09 -11.54
N ALA A 92 2.30 -5.36 -10.80
CA ALA A 92 3.02 -5.89 -9.66
C ALA A 92 2.78 -4.96 -8.46
N LEU A 93 2.72 -5.55 -7.28
CA LEU A 93 2.74 -4.84 -6.01
C LEU A 93 4.04 -5.24 -5.31
N VAL A 94 4.89 -4.26 -5.03
CA VAL A 94 6.12 -4.45 -4.27
C VAL A 94 5.94 -3.73 -2.95
N VAL A 95 6.21 -4.44 -1.86
CA VAL A 95 6.18 -3.91 -0.50
C VAL A 95 7.51 -4.24 0.15
N SER A 96 8.14 -3.23 0.74
CA SER A 96 9.37 -3.37 1.50
C SER A 96 9.18 -2.72 2.86
N ILE A 97 9.65 -3.39 3.91
CA ILE A 97 9.70 -2.83 5.26
C ILE A 97 11.17 -2.60 5.57
N ASN A 98 11.48 -1.41 6.08
CA ASN A 98 12.82 -1.04 6.50
C ASN A 98 12.76 -0.47 7.92
N THR A 99 13.72 -0.83 8.75
CA THR A 99 13.87 -0.35 10.13
C THR A 99 15.24 0.32 10.29
N PRO A 100 15.41 1.26 11.25
CA PRO A 100 16.73 1.80 11.57
C PRO A 100 17.71 0.69 11.98
N GLU A 101 18.99 0.87 11.65
CA GLU A 101 20.05 -0.12 11.86
C GLU A 101 20.19 -0.58 13.32
N GLN A 102 19.84 0.29 14.27
CA GLN A 102 19.86 0.01 15.70
C GLN A 102 18.82 -1.05 16.12
N GLU A 103 17.71 -1.17 15.38
CA GLU A 103 16.64 -2.14 15.63
C GLU A 103 16.85 -3.46 14.87
N THR A 104 17.78 -3.50 13.91
CA THR A 104 18.14 -4.71 13.14
C THR A 104 18.71 -5.84 14.00
N LYS A 105 19.04 -5.57 15.27
CA LYS A 105 19.42 -6.61 16.25
C LYS A 105 18.26 -7.51 16.66
N VAL A 106 17.01 -7.11 16.39
CA VAL A 106 15.82 -7.91 16.68
C VAL A 106 15.48 -8.75 15.45
N ASP A 107 15.58 -10.08 15.60
CA ASP A 107 15.20 -11.01 14.53
C ASP A 107 13.68 -11.11 14.40
N ILE A 108 13.15 -10.42 13.38
CA ILE A 108 11.74 -10.50 12.97
C ILE A 108 11.51 -11.55 11.89
N TYR A 109 12.56 -12.01 11.21
CA TYR A 109 12.43 -12.86 10.03
C TYR A 109 12.07 -14.28 10.41
N THR A 110 12.82 -14.88 11.33
CA THR A 110 12.60 -16.26 11.80
C THR A 110 11.17 -16.50 12.30
N PRO A 111 10.62 -15.71 13.24
CA PRO A 111 9.26 -15.96 13.74
C PRO A 111 8.18 -15.76 12.67
N VAL A 112 8.39 -14.85 11.70
CA VAL A 112 7.44 -14.64 10.59
C VAL A 112 7.51 -15.81 9.61
N ALA A 113 8.72 -16.25 9.25
CA ALA A 113 8.95 -17.36 8.32
C ALA A 113 8.37 -18.68 8.85
N GLU A 114 8.50 -18.95 10.15
CA GLU A 114 7.86 -20.09 10.82
C GLU A 114 6.33 -20.03 10.72
N GLN A 115 5.73 -18.86 10.96
CA GLN A 115 4.27 -18.68 10.88
C GLN A 115 3.72 -18.91 9.47
N ILE A 116 4.43 -18.45 8.44
CA ILE A 116 4.02 -18.58 7.04
C ILE A 116 4.54 -19.86 6.38
N LYS A 117 5.21 -20.74 7.15
CA LYS A 117 5.73 -22.05 6.72
C LYS A 117 6.67 -21.97 5.52
N ILE A 118 7.55 -20.97 5.51
CA ILE A 118 8.69 -20.98 4.60
C ILE A 118 9.69 -21.99 5.16
N ASP A 119 10.18 -22.90 4.32
CA ASP A 119 11.26 -23.81 4.70
C ASP A 119 12.49 -22.98 5.04
N LEU A 120 12.77 -22.88 6.34
CA LEU A 120 13.96 -22.19 6.84
C LEU A 120 15.16 -23.14 6.69
N PRO A 121 16.26 -22.72 6.05
CA PRO A 121 17.50 -23.46 6.13
C PRO A 121 17.99 -23.43 7.58
N VAL A 122 17.94 -24.57 8.27
CA VAL A 122 18.45 -24.70 9.63
C VAL A 122 19.97 -24.68 9.57
N GLU A 123 20.60 -23.73 10.26
CA GLU A 123 22.06 -23.72 10.44
C GLU A 123 22.47 -24.95 11.25
N ILE A 124 23.21 -25.87 10.62
CA ILE A 124 23.80 -27.02 11.29
C ILE A 124 25.18 -26.58 11.79
N ASN A 125 25.31 -26.35 13.10
CA ASN A 125 26.62 -26.18 13.71
C ASN A 125 27.31 -27.56 13.78
N VAL A 126 28.44 -27.70 13.08
CA VAL A 126 29.34 -28.86 13.13
C VAL A 126 30.39 -28.65 14.20
#